data_AF-A0A2D6M0V2-F1
#
_entry.id   AF-A0A2D6M0V2-F1
#
_cell.length_a   1.000
_cell.length_b   1.000
_cell.length_c   1.000
_cell.angle_alpha   90.00
_cell.angle_beta   90.00
_cell.angle_gamma   90.00
#
_symmetry.space_group_name_H-M   'P 1'
#
loop_
_entity.id
_entity.type
_entity.pdbx_description
1 polymer ?
#
loop_
_entity_poly.entity_id
_entity_poly.type
_entity_poly.pdbx_seq_one_letter_code
_entity_poly.pdbx_strand_id
1 'polypeptide(L)'
;MVNKEVVLETIKKMYDSGIEDSVVEATLKDIGLKEGEIKQYMVEVKGKPVAPAQAPEREREAIAEKAAEKIKTHLVEEKEERELKETTQQVAIEGHREHLETVEQKVGQLHEKVESLATPSNSSLDSKLSVLENRINSIEAQLTDLKALGNATKSLMEKVLEVNRNILNKL
;
A
#
# COMPACT_ATOMS: atom_id res chain seq x y z
N MET A 1 30.79 -1.91 32.91
CA MET A 1 29.85 -1.61 34.01
C MET A 1 30.61 -0.80 35.04
N VAL A 2 30.14 0.41 35.36
CA VAL A 2 30.77 1.27 36.38
C VAL A 2 30.50 0.66 37.76
N ASN A 3 31.51 0.59 38.62
CA ASN A 3 31.38 -0.03 39.93
C ASN A 3 30.67 0.92 40.91
N LYS A 4 29.55 0.46 41.50
CA LYS A 4 28.67 1.27 42.36
C LYS A 4 29.40 1.90 43.56
N GLU A 5 30.35 1.18 44.15
CA GLU A 5 31.13 1.67 45.30
C GLU A 5 32.00 2.87 44.95
N VAL A 6 32.61 2.86 43.76
CA VAL A 6 33.47 3.96 43.28
C VAL A 6 32.64 5.22 43.01
N VAL A 7 31.42 5.08 42.51
CA VAL A 7 30.49 6.21 42.27
C VAL A 7 30.06 6.85 43.59
N LEU A 8 29.68 6.04 44.59
CA LEU A 8 29.31 6.53 45.91
C LEU A 8 30.46 7.25 46.62
N GLU A 9 31.68 6.71 46.54
CA GLU A 9 32.87 7.35 47.13
C GLU A 9 33.21 8.68 46.43
N THR A 10 33.05 8.73 45.10
CA THR A 10 33.28 9.94 44.31
C THR A 10 32.28 11.03 44.67
N ILE A 11 30.98 10.69 44.71
CA ILE A 11 29.92 11.62 45.11
C ILE A 11 30.16 12.14 46.54
N LYS A 12 30.58 11.27 47.46
CA LYS A 12 30.92 11.65 48.82
C LYS A 12 32.09 12.63 48.87
N LYS A 13 33.18 12.37 48.14
CA LYS A 13 34.33 13.29 48.02
C LYS A 13 33.94 14.64 47.40
N MET A 14 33.03 14.64 46.42
CA MET A 14 32.52 15.87 45.81
C MET A 14 31.73 16.70 46.82
N TYR A 15 30.88 16.07 47.64
CA TYR A 15 30.17 16.76 48.72
C TYR A 15 31.09 17.23 49.85
N ASP A 16 32.08 16.43 50.25
CA ASP A 16 33.09 16.81 51.24
C ASP A 16 33.94 18.00 50.74
N SER A 17 34.04 18.18 49.42
CA SER A 17 34.71 19.32 48.77
C SER A 17 33.80 20.54 48.58
N GLY A 18 32.55 20.50 49.05
CA GLY A 18 31.60 21.60 48.94
C GLY A 18 31.02 21.82 47.53
N ILE A 19 31.06 20.80 46.67
CA ILE A 19 30.52 20.90 45.31
C ILE A 19 28.99 20.84 45.34
N GLU A 20 28.34 21.75 44.62
CA GLU A 20 26.88 21.85 44.53
C GLU A 20 26.26 20.68 43.74
N ASP A 21 25.01 20.36 44.07
CA ASP A 21 24.24 19.25 43.49
C ASP A 21 24.17 19.27 41.97
N SER A 22 23.99 20.46 41.38
CA SER A 22 23.91 20.67 39.94
C SER A 22 25.19 20.21 39.23
N VAL A 23 26.34 20.45 39.87
CA VAL A 23 27.66 20.09 39.33
C VAL A 23 27.92 18.59 39.50
N VAL A 24 27.48 18.00 40.62
CA VAL A 24 27.55 16.55 40.85
C VAL A 24 26.68 15.81 39.82
N GLU A 25 25.46 16.28 39.57
CA GLU A 25 24.55 15.67 38.59
C GLU A 25 25.09 15.76 37.16
N ALA A 26 25.64 16.92 36.76
CA ALA A 26 26.29 17.10 35.46
C ALA A 26 27.49 16.16 35.29
N THR A 27 28.36 16.05 36.30
CA THR A 27 29.55 15.19 36.25
C THR A 27 29.17 13.72 36.13
N LEU A 28 28.14 13.27 36.87
CA LEU A 28 27.69 11.88 36.80
C LEU A 28 26.99 11.57 35.46
N LYS A 29 26.31 12.56 34.87
CA LYS A 29 25.71 12.45 33.54
C LYS A 29 26.78 12.33 32.45
N ASP A 30 27.89 13.08 32.58
CA ASP A 30 29.04 12.99 31.67
C ASP A 30 29.76 11.64 31.75
N ILE A 31 29.71 10.97 32.91
CA ILE A 31 30.22 9.60 33.12
C ILE A 31 29.25 8.54 32.54
N GLY A 32 28.07 8.95 32.05
CA GLY A 32 27.10 8.08 31.37
C GLY A 32 26.10 7.38 32.29
N LEU A 33 25.90 7.88 33.52
CA LEU A 33 24.87 7.38 34.43
C LEU A 33 23.48 7.90 34.04
N LYS A 34 22.44 7.10 34.25
CA LYS A 34 21.06 7.52 34.00
C LYS A 34 20.58 8.45 35.11
N GLU A 35 19.77 9.44 34.74
CA GLU A 35 19.26 10.46 35.67
C GLU A 35 18.52 9.86 36.89
N GLY A 36 17.84 8.72 36.71
CA GLY A 36 17.21 7.99 37.81
C GLY A 36 18.19 7.37 38.82
N GLU A 37 19.34 6.89 38.34
CA GLU A 37 20.38 6.28 39.18
C GLU A 37 21.19 7.35 39.92
N ILE A 38 21.45 8.49 39.25
CA ILE A 38 22.14 9.65 39.84
C ILE A 38 21.38 10.16 41.07
N LYS A 39 20.07 10.37 40.94
CA LYS A 39 19.22 10.82 42.05
C LYS A 39 19.22 9.82 43.21
N GLN A 40 19.24 8.52 42.91
CA GLN A 40 19.30 7.48 43.92
C GLN A 40 20.63 7.51 44.69
N TYR A 41 21.77 7.65 44.01
CA TYR A 41 23.08 7.74 44.64
C TYR A 41 23.30 9.03 45.43
N MET A 42 22.78 10.17 44.95
CA MET A 42 22.85 11.43 45.69
C MET A 42 22.04 11.36 46.99
N VAL A 43 20.86 10.72 46.98
CA VAL A 43 20.05 10.50 48.19
C VAL A 43 20.73 9.52 49.15
N GLU A 44 21.38 8.49 48.63
CA GLU A 44 22.12 7.48 49.41
C GLU A 44 23.34 8.12 50.12
N VAL A 45 24.07 9.02 49.45
CA VAL A 45 25.25 9.71 50.02
C VAL A 45 24.87 10.84 50.98
N LYS A 46 23.78 11.57 50.71
CA LYS A 46 23.29 12.63 51.59
C LYS A 46 22.65 12.13 52.89
N GLY A 47 22.42 10.82 53.00
CA GLY A 47 22.00 10.15 54.24
C GLY A 47 20.66 10.62 54.78
N LYS A 48 19.58 9.93 54.41
CA LYS A 48 18.19 10.02 54.94
C LYS A 48 17.54 11.42 54.91
N PRO A 49 16.29 11.54 54.43
CA PRO A 49 15.58 12.81 54.44
C PRO A 49 15.34 13.25 55.90
N VAL A 50 15.78 14.47 56.20
CA VAL A 50 15.28 15.25 57.33
C VAL A 50 13.75 15.23 57.27
N ALA A 51 13.14 14.91 58.41
CA ALA A 51 11.70 14.86 58.61
C ALA A 51 11.01 16.08 57.98
N PRO A 52 9.87 15.92 57.28
CA PRO A 52 9.19 17.04 56.67
C PRO A 52 8.70 17.96 57.78
N ALA A 53 9.26 19.17 57.83
CA ALA A 53 8.77 20.27 58.64
C ALA A 53 7.24 20.35 58.50
N GLN A 54 6.57 20.31 59.66
CA GLN A 54 5.12 20.40 59.78
C GLN A 54 4.67 21.79 59.30
N ALA A 55 4.41 21.92 58.00
CA ALA A 55 3.41 22.86 57.52
C ALA A 55 2.06 22.44 58.10
N PRO A 56 1.22 23.38 58.58
CA PRO A 56 -0.02 23.09 59.28
C PRO A 56 -0.91 22.17 58.42
N GLU A 57 -1.49 21.12 59.02
CA GLU A 57 -2.30 20.09 58.35
C GLU A 57 -3.35 20.64 57.38
N ARG A 58 -3.90 21.83 57.67
CA ARG A 58 -4.87 22.54 56.81
C ARG A 58 -4.30 22.98 55.46
N GLU A 59 -3.02 23.33 55.37
CA GLU A 59 -2.40 23.67 54.07
C GLU A 59 -2.11 22.43 53.24
N ARG A 60 -1.76 21.30 53.89
CA ARG A 60 -1.54 20.02 53.19
C ARG A 60 -2.84 19.44 52.63
N GLU A 61 -3.96 19.54 53.35
CA GLU A 61 -5.28 19.16 52.84
C GLU A 61 -5.73 20.02 51.64
N ALA A 62 -5.56 21.34 51.72
CA ALA A 62 -5.93 22.23 50.61
C ALA A 62 -5.06 22.02 49.35
N ILE A 63 -3.78 21.67 49.51
CA ILE A 63 -2.89 21.32 48.40
C ILE A 63 -3.29 19.95 47.80
N ALA A 64 -3.64 18.98 48.65
CA ALA A 64 -4.11 17.67 48.20
C ALA A 64 -5.45 17.74 47.46
N GLU A 65 -6.38 18.57 47.93
CA GLU A 65 -7.69 18.79 47.31
C GLU A 65 -7.55 19.49 45.94
N LYS A 66 -6.73 20.54 45.86
CA LYS A 66 -6.38 21.18 44.58
C LYS A 66 -5.67 20.21 43.62
N ALA A 67 -4.80 19.35 44.12
CA ALA A 67 -4.15 18.33 43.30
C ALA A 67 -5.16 17.28 42.80
N ALA A 68 -6.09 16.85 43.65
CA ALA A 68 -7.14 15.91 43.29
C ALA A 68 -8.12 16.49 42.25
N GLU A 69 -8.53 17.76 42.39
CA GLU A 69 -9.33 18.45 41.38
C GLU A 69 -8.61 18.56 40.05
N LYS A 70 -7.31 18.92 40.06
CA LYS A 70 -6.51 19.05 38.85
C LYS A 70 -6.26 17.71 38.15
N ILE A 71 -6.12 16.63 38.91
CA ILE A 71 -6.06 15.26 38.36
C ILE A 71 -7.40 14.87 37.77
N LYS A 72 -8.51 15.19 38.45
CA LYS A 72 -9.86 14.91 37.96
C LYS A 72 -10.16 15.63 36.66
N THR A 73 -9.77 16.91 36.52
CA THR A 73 -9.94 17.65 35.27
C THR A 73 -9.09 17.05 34.15
N HIS A 74 -7.82 16.69 34.41
CA HIS A 74 -6.99 16.03 33.41
C HIS A 74 -7.52 14.66 32.97
N LEU A 75 -8.08 13.87 33.90
CA LEU A 75 -8.68 12.58 33.56
C LEU A 75 -9.94 12.73 32.69
N VAL A 76 -10.71 13.80 32.88
CA VAL A 76 -11.87 14.11 32.04
C VAL A 76 -11.42 14.58 30.66
N GLU A 77 -10.46 15.50 30.59
CA GLU A 77 -9.89 15.97 29.32
C GLU A 77 -9.26 14.84 28.51
N GLU A 78 -8.49 13.95 29.14
CA GLU A 78 -7.87 12.80 28.46
C GLU A 78 -8.93 11.81 27.95
N LYS A 79 -10.02 11.64 28.69
CA LYS A 79 -11.14 10.78 28.27
C LYS A 79 -11.85 11.38 27.05
N GLU A 80 -12.13 12.68 27.07
CA GLU A 80 -12.74 13.38 25.92
C GLU A 80 -11.82 13.35 24.69
N GLU A 81 -10.51 13.54 24.88
CA GLU A 81 -9.52 13.44 23.79
C GLU A 81 -9.47 12.01 23.22
N ARG A 82 -9.57 10.99 24.07
CA ARG A 82 -9.60 9.59 23.63
C ARG A 82 -10.88 9.28 22.86
N GLU A 83 -12.04 9.72 23.35
CA GLU A 83 -13.33 9.56 22.67
C GLU A 83 -13.30 10.25 21.29
N LEU A 84 -12.74 11.47 21.19
CA LEU A 84 -12.57 12.17 19.91
C LEU A 84 -11.65 11.41 18.94
N LYS A 85 -10.53 10.86 19.43
CA LYS A 85 -9.62 10.04 18.62
C LYS A 85 -10.29 8.78 18.12
N GLU A 86 -11.01 8.06 18.97
CA GLU A 86 -11.75 6.85 18.60
C GLU A 86 -12.82 7.18 17.55
N THR A 87 -13.60 8.25 17.76
CA THR A 87 -14.62 8.69 16.80
C THR A 87 -13.99 9.05 15.45
N THR A 88 -12.88 9.77 15.45
CA THR A 88 -12.15 10.16 14.23
C THR A 88 -11.61 8.93 13.49
N GLN A 89 -11.04 7.97 14.22
CA GLN A 89 -10.57 6.71 13.65
C GLN A 89 -11.72 5.91 13.03
N GLN A 90 -12.88 5.87 13.70
CA GLN A 90 -14.04 5.16 13.20
C GLN A 90 -14.59 5.76 11.91
N VAL A 91 -14.63 7.10 11.80
CA VAL A 91 -15.00 7.79 10.55
C VAL A 91 -14.01 7.48 9.43
N ALA A 92 -12.71 7.45 9.72
CA ALA A 92 -11.70 7.10 8.72
C ALA A 92 -11.86 5.65 8.23
N ILE A 93 -12.13 4.71 9.15
CA ILE A 93 -12.39 3.31 8.80
C ILE A 93 -13.64 3.19 7.92
N GLU A 94 -14.72 3.91 8.23
CA GLU A 94 -15.93 3.91 7.40
C GLU A 94 -15.65 4.47 6.00
N GLY A 95 -14.90 5.57 5.89
CA GLY A 95 -14.49 6.11 4.59
C GLY A 95 -13.62 5.14 3.79
N HIS A 96 -12.73 4.38 4.45
CA HIS A 96 -11.97 3.32 3.79
C HIS A 96 -12.86 2.15 3.35
N ARG A 97 -13.87 1.79 4.13
CA ARG A 97 -14.85 0.75 3.80
C ARG A 97 -15.64 1.11 2.53
N GLU A 98 -16.17 2.34 2.46
CA GLU A 98 -16.87 2.84 1.27
C GLU A 98 -15.98 2.84 0.02
N HIS A 99 -14.70 3.21 0.19
CA HIS A 99 -13.74 3.18 -0.91
C HIS A 99 -13.48 1.75 -1.41
N LEU A 100 -13.32 0.79 -0.49
CA LEU A 100 -13.14 -0.62 -0.82
C LEU A 100 -14.36 -1.18 -1.57
N GLU A 101 -15.57 -0.88 -1.11
CA GLU A 101 -16.79 -1.30 -1.79
C GLU A 101 -16.88 -0.73 -3.22
N THR A 102 -16.51 0.54 -3.40
CA THR A 102 -16.46 1.17 -4.73
C THR A 102 -15.43 0.50 -5.63
N VAL A 103 -14.26 0.14 -5.09
CA VAL A 103 -13.22 -0.58 -5.84
C VAL A 103 -13.71 -1.97 -6.22
N GLU A 104 -14.33 -2.70 -5.30
CA GLU A 104 -14.88 -4.03 -5.54
C GLU A 104 -15.94 -4.00 -6.65
N GLN A 105 -16.86 -3.02 -6.62
CA GLN A 105 -17.85 -2.83 -7.69
C GLN A 105 -17.18 -2.55 -9.05
N LYS A 106 -16.16 -1.69 -9.10
CA LYS A 106 -15.42 -1.39 -10.34
C LYS A 106 -14.67 -2.61 -10.87
N VAL A 107 -14.08 -3.40 -9.98
CA VAL A 107 -13.39 -4.65 -10.33
C VAL A 107 -14.39 -5.68 -10.86
N GLY A 108 -15.57 -5.81 -10.25
CA GLY A 108 -16.66 -6.65 -10.75
C GLY A 108 -17.12 -6.25 -12.16
N GLN A 109 -17.36 -4.95 -12.38
CA GLN A 109 -17.71 -4.43 -13.72
C GLN A 109 -16.60 -4.66 -14.75
N LEU A 110 -15.33 -4.56 -14.36
CA LEU A 110 -14.21 -4.89 -15.23
C LEU A 110 -14.19 -6.37 -15.57
N HIS A 111 -14.42 -7.25 -14.61
CA HIS A 111 -14.52 -8.69 -14.86
C HIS A 111 -15.64 -9.01 -15.84
N GLU A 112 -16.83 -8.45 -15.69
CA GLU A 112 -17.94 -8.64 -16.64
C GLU A 112 -17.59 -8.11 -18.05
N LYS A 113 -16.93 -6.95 -18.14
CA LYS A 113 -16.46 -6.42 -19.43
C LYS A 113 -15.39 -7.30 -20.07
N VAL A 114 -14.44 -7.82 -19.30
CA VAL A 114 -13.41 -8.72 -19.81
C VAL A 114 -14.03 -10.05 -20.23
N GLU A 115 -14.97 -10.57 -19.47
CA GLU A 115 -15.65 -11.83 -19.78
C GLU A 115 -16.57 -11.71 -21.01
N SER A 116 -17.25 -10.57 -21.20
CA SER A 116 -18.00 -10.28 -22.43
C SER A 116 -17.10 -10.11 -23.68
N LEU A 117 -15.83 -9.73 -23.50
CA LEU A 117 -14.83 -9.71 -24.57
C LEU A 117 -14.21 -11.10 -24.80
N ALA A 118 -14.04 -11.90 -23.75
CA ALA A 118 -13.46 -13.24 -23.81
C ALA A 118 -14.47 -14.29 -24.28
N THR A 119 -15.76 -14.07 -24.06
CA THR A 119 -16.81 -14.91 -24.63
C THR A 119 -16.80 -14.73 -26.15
N PRO A 120 -16.68 -15.83 -26.92
CA PRO A 120 -16.30 -15.78 -28.32
C PRO A 120 -17.49 -15.32 -29.18
N SER A 121 -17.68 -14.02 -29.25
CA SER A 121 -18.30 -13.35 -30.39
C SER A 121 -17.53 -13.62 -31.70
N ASN A 122 -16.33 -14.22 -31.61
CA ASN A 122 -15.58 -14.84 -32.70
C ASN A 122 -16.37 -15.89 -33.48
N SER A 123 -17.37 -16.56 -32.91
CA SER A 123 -18.22 -17.50 -33.67
C SER A 123 -18.90 -16.85 -34.90
N SER A 124 -19.24 -15.57 -34.81
CA SER A 124 -19.80 -14.81 -35.93
C SER A 124 -18.75 -14.47 -37.00
N LEU A 125 -17.50 -14.24 -36.59
CA LEU A 125 -16.40 -13.96 -37.51
C LEU A 125 -15.89 -15.24 -38.16
N ASP A 126 -15.73 -16.32 -37.41
CA ASP A 126 -15.30 -17.64 -37.89
C ASP A 126 -16.30 -18.20 -38.90
N SER A 127 -17.61 -18.07 -38.63
CA SER A 127 -18.64 -18.47 -39.59
C SER A 127 -18.62 -17.64 -40.87
N LYS A 128 -18.45 -16.31 -40.77
CA LYS A 128 -18.28 -15.45 -41.96
C LYS A 128 -17.01 -15.78 -42.74
N LEU A 129 -15.91 -16.08 -42.05
CA LEU A 129 -14.64 -16.49 -42.67
C LEU A 129 -14.83 -17.80 -43.44
N SER A 130 -15.46 -18.80 -42.81
CA SER A 130 -15.76 -20.09 -43.44
C SER A 130 -16.66 -19.92 -44.68
N VAL A 131 -17.66 -19.04 -44.64
CA VAL A 131 -18.50 -18.73 -45.81
C VAL A 131 -17.67 -18.08 -46.93
N LEU A 132 -16.75 -17.17 -46.59
CA LEU A 132 -15.87 -16.54 -47.57
C LEU A 132 -14.90 -17.54 -48.20
N GLU A 133 -14.28 -18.41 -47.41
CA GLU A 133 -13.40 -19.48 -47.90
C GLU A 133 -14.13 -20.40 -48.89
N ASN A 134 -15.34 -20.82 -48.57
CA ASN A 134 -16.15 -21.64 -49.47
C ASN A 134 -16.49 -20.93 -50.79
N ARG A 135 -16.77 -19.62 -50.72
CA ARG A 135 -17.02 -18.81 -51.93
C ARG A 135 -15.75 -18.65 -52.78
N ILE A 136 -14.60 -18.45 -52.16
CA ILE A 136 -13.30 -18.36 -52.84
C ILE A 136 -13.00 -19.67 -53.55
N ASN A 137 -13.11 -20.81 -52.86
CA ASN A 137 -12.89 -22.14 -53.44
C ASN A 137 -13.81 -22.41 -54.65
N SER A 138 -15.08 -21.98 -54.55
CA SER A 138 -16.04 -22.09 -55.66
C SER A 138 -15.64 -21.24 -56.86
N ILE A 139 -15.21 -19.99 -56.63
CA ILE A 139 -14.72 -19.09 -57.69
C ILE A 139 -13.45 -19.66 -58.34
N GLU A 140 -12.53 -20.22 -57.56
CA GLU A 140 -11.31 -20.84 -58.07
C GLU A 140 -11.60 -22.04 -58.97
N ALA A 141 -12.56 -22.88 -58.59
CA ALA A 141 -13.03 -23.98 -59.43
C ALA A 141 -13.63 -23.48 -60.75
N GLN A 142 -14.55 -22.50 -60.68
CA GLN A 142 -15.15 -21.89 -61.87
C GLN A 142 -14.12 -21.25 -62.80
N LEU A 143 -13.09 -20.59 -62.24
CA LEU A 143 -12.01 -19.99 -63.02
C LEU A 143 -11.17 -21.04 -63.74
N THR A 144 -10.94 -22.20 -63.09
CA THR A 144 -10.20 -23.32 -63.68
C THR A 144 -10.97 -23.92 -64.85
N ASP A 145 -12.27 -24.14 -64.69
CA ASP A 145 -13.16 -24.62 -65.76
C ASP A 145 -13.21 -23.64 -66.94
N LEU A 146 -13.32 -22.33 -66.65
CA LEU A 146 -13.33 -21.30 -67.69
C LEU A 146 -12.02 -21.28 -68.49
N LYS A 147 -10.87 -21.44 -67.82
CA LYS A 147 -9.56 -21.55 -68.48
C LYS A 147 -9.50 -22.78 -69.38
N ALA A 148 -10.01 -23.93 -68.92
CA ALA A 148 -10.07 -25.15 -69.72
C ALA A 148 -10.95 -24.97 -70.97
N LEU A 149 -12.14 -24.38 -70.81
CA LEU A 149 -13.06 -24.07 -71.91
C LEU A 149 -12.43 -23.09 -72.92
N GLY A 150 -11.74 -22.06 -72.43
CA GLY A 150 -11.01 -21.10 -73.27
C GLY A 150 -9.93 -21.76 -74.12
N ASN A 151 -9.14 -22.66 -73.53
CA ASN A 151 -8.12 -23.42 -74.25
C ASN A 151 -8.73 -24.36 -75.31
N ALA A 152 -9.84 -25.04 -74.98
CA ALA A 152 -10.55 -25.89 -75.93
C ALA A 152 -11.09 -25.08 -77.12
N THR A 153 -11.65 -23.90 -76.85
CA THR A 153 -12.19 -22.99 -77.88
C THR A 153 -11.07 -22.47 -78.78
N LYS A 154 -9.93 -22.07 -78.20
CA LYS A 154 -8.75 -21.66 -78.96
C LYS A 154 -8.27 -22.77 -79.89
N SER A 155 -8.14 -24.00 -79.38
CA SER A 155 -7.72 -25.16 -80.20
C SER A 155 -8.70 -25.46 -81.33
N LEU A 156 -10.01 -25.35 -81.08
CA LEU A 156 -11.03 -25.52 -82.11
C LEU A 156 -10.91 -24.45 -83.20
N MET A 157 -10.73 -23.18 -82.80
CA MET A 157 -10.58 -22.07 -83.73
C MET A 157 -9.33 -22.22 -84.60
N GLU A 158 -8.20 -22.64 -84.02
CA GLU A 158 -6.97 -22.96 -84.76
C GLU A 158 -7.22 -24.06 -85.81
N LYS A 159 -7.91 -25.15 -85.44
CA LYS A 159 -8.27 -26.22 -86.39
C LYS A 159 -9.17 -25.73 -87.51
N VAL A 160 -10.18 -24.92 -87.21
CA VAL A 160 -11.09 -24.36 -88.23
C VAL A 160 -10.32 -23.48 -89.21
N LEU A 161 -9.44 -22.60 -88.71
CA LEU A 161 -8.61 -21.75 -89.55
C LEU A 161 -7.67 -22.56 -90.44
N GLU A 162 -7.06 -23.62 -89.90
CA GLU A 162 -6.18 -24.51 -90.65
C GLU A 162 -6.93 -25.28 -91.74
N VAL A 163 -8.13 -25.81 -91.45
CA VAL A 163 -8.98 -26.46 -92.46
C VAL A 163 -9.38 -25.48 -93.56
N ASN A 164 -9.81 -24.27 -93.21
CA ASN A 164 -10.18 -23.24 -94.18
C ASN A 164 -8.98 -22.85 -95.07
N ARG A 165 -7.79 -22.69 -94.50
CA ARG A 165 -6.56 -22.43 -95.24
C ARG A 165 -6.24 -23.55 -96.23
N ASN A 166 -6.38 -24.81 -95.79
CA ASN A 166 -6.13 -25.97 -96.64
C ASN A 166 -7.15 -26.11 -97.78
N ILE A 167 -8.41 -25.71 -97.58
CA ILE A 167 -9.43 -25.67 -98.65
C ILE A 167 -9.09 -24.58 -99.66
N LEU A 168 -8.79 -23.36 -99.20
CA LEU A 168 -8.47 -22.22 -100.07
C LEU A 168 -7.22 -22.49 -100.94
N ASN A 169 -6.21 -23.16 -100.40
CA ASN A 169 -5.01 -23.51 -101.16
C ASN A 169 -5.24 -24.59 -102.24
N LYS A 170 -6.37 -25.29 -102.21
CA LYS A 170 -6.73 -26.36 -103.17
C LYS A 170 -7.68 -25.90 -104.28
N LEU A 171 -8.26 -24.71 -104.15
CA LEU A 171 -9.10 -24.06 -105.16
C LEU A 171 -8.25 -23.17 -106.07
#